data_AF-A0A973D403-F1
#
_entry.id   AF-A0A973D403-F1
#
_cell.length_a   1.000
_cell.length_b   1.000
_cell.length_c   1.000
_cell.angle_alpha   90.00
_cell.angle_beta   90.00
_cell.angle_gamma   90.00
#
_symmetry.space_group_name_H-M   'P 1'
#
loop_
_entity.id
_entity.type
_entity.pdbx_description
1 polymer ?
#
loop_
_entity_poly.entity_id
_entity_poly.type
_entity_poly.pdbx_seq_one_letter_code
_entity_poly.pdbx_strand_id
1 'polypeptide(L)'
;MNTKIYKQVHTLAKDLLKASEGEDQERFDKYYAQLKKVCNEYEGSTKDHPVQWETLADFTEDLELAVTIYDKALAKAEAISSADFCSSIGYSIATMKIELDDRKGAIASLEKAKGASSGKIEDKNLKAEIHDLLIELKSV
;
A
#
# COMPACT_ATOMS: atom_id res chain seq x y z
N MET A 1 -6.97 14.29 3.16
CA MET A 1 -6.19 14.47 1.91
C MET A 1 -6.63 15.71 1.13
N ASN A 2 -5.74 16.33 0.34
CA ASN A 2 -6.09 17.37 -0.63
C ASN A 2 -6.91 16.80 -1.80
N THR A 3 -8.08 17.37 -2.09
CA THR A 3 -9.02 16.83 -3.09
C THR A 3 -8.53 16.88 -4.53
N LYS A 4 -7.62 17.80 -4.88
CA LYS A 4 -7.03 17.86 -6.23
C LYS A 4 -6.03 16.72 -6.44
N ILE A 5 -5.18 16.47 -5.45
CA ILE A 5 -4.16 15.41 -5.50
C ILE A 5 -4.82 14.05 -5.47
N TYR A 6 -5.85 13.88 -4.63
CA TYR A 6 -6.65 12.66 -4.62
C TYR A 6 -7.22 12.34 -6.02
N LYS A 7 -7.84 13.34 -6.68
CA LYS A 7 -8.35 13.16 -8.04
C LYS A 7 -7.25 12.82 -9.04
N GLN A 8 -6.08 13.45 -8.92
CA GLN A 8 -4.95 13.18 -9.81
C GLN A 8 -4.43 11.75 -9.65
N VAL A 9 -4.21 11.30 -8.41
CA VAL A 9 -3.78 9.91 -8.11
C VAL A 9 -4.84 8.93 -8.61
N HIS A 10 -6.12 9.17 -8.33
CA HIS A 10 -7.21 8.31 -8.77
C HIS A 10 -7.33 8.21 -10.29
N THR A 11 -7.13 9.32 -11.00
CA THR A 11 -7.09 9.30 -12.48
C THR A 11 -5.91 8.50 -12.99
N LEU A 12 -4.71 8.71 -12.43
CA LEU A 12 -3.52 7.94 -12.81
C LEU A 12 -3.67 6.45 -12.53
N ALA A 13 -4.27 6.07 -11.40
CA ALA A 13 -4.57 4.68 -11.07
C ALA A 13 -5.51 4.02 -12.09
N LYS A 14 -6.55 4.74 -12.52
CA LYS A 14 -7.47 4.25 -13.57
C LYS A 14 -6.77 4.09 -14.92
N ASP A 15 -5.88 5.01 -15.27
CA ASP A 15 -5.17 4.96 -16.54
C ASP A 15 -4.08 3.88 -16.54
N LEU A 16 -3.44 3.63 -15.38
CA LEU A 16 -2.55 2.49 -15.15
C LEU A 16 -3.27 1.16 -15.30
N LEU A 17 -4.42 1.00 -14.64
CA LEU A 17 -5.24 -0.22 -14.75
C LEU A 17 -5.63 -0.50 -16.21
N LYS A 18 -6.11 0.51 -16.94
CA LYS A 18 -6.45 0.36 -18.37
C LYS A 18 -5.25 0.02 -19.24
N ALA A 19 -4.08 0.57 -18.94
CA ALA A 19 -2.87 0.26 -19.68
C ALA A 19 -2.43 -1.18 -19.42
N SER A 20 -2.49 -1.64 -18.17
CA SER A 20 -2.21 -3.02 -17.78
C SER A 20 -3.20 -4.01 -18.43
N GLU A 21 -4.51 -3.75 -18.36
CA GLU A 21 -5.56 -4.57 -19.02
C GLU A 21 -5.41 -4.61 -20.55
N GLY A 22 -4.88 -3.54 -21.13
CA GLY A 22 -4.62 -3.44 -22.57
C GLY A 22 -3.25 -3.93 -23.01
N GLU A 23 -2.44 -4.49 -22.11
CA GLU A 23 -1.05 -4.91 -22.35
C GLU A 23 -0.18 -3.78 -22.96
N ASP A 24 -0.50 -2.51 -22.66
CA ASP A 24 0.16 -1.33 -23.21
C ASP A 24 1.25 -0.83 -22.25
N GLN A 25 2.42 -1.48 -22.32
CA GLN A 25 3.56 -1.17 -21.45
C GLN A 25 4.02 0.28 -21.57
N GLU A 26 4.01 0.87 -22.77
CA GLU A 26 4.45 2.25 -22.98
C GLU A 26 3.56 3.24 -22.21
N ARG A 27 2.24 3.05 -22.27
CA ARG A 27 1.31 3.86 -21.49
C ARG A 27 1.44 3.58 -20.00
N PHE A 28 1.61 2.32 -19.62
CA PHE A 28 1.80 1.95 -18.21
C PHE A 28 3.00 2.68 -17.62
N ASP A 29 4.18 2.56 -18.25
CA ASP A 29 5.41 3.20 -17.83
C ASP A 29 5.26 4.72 -17.74
N LYS A 30 4.58 5.32 -18.72
CA LYS A 30 4.30 6.76 -18.76
C LYS A 30 3.43 7.21 -17.58
N TYR A 31 2.36 6.48 -17.26
CA TYR A 31 1.47 6.84 -16.14
C TYR A 31 2.11 6.53 -14.79
N TYR A 32 2.89 5.45 -14.71
CA TYR A 32 3.64 5.08 -13.52
C TYR A 32 4.68 6.14 -13.19
N ALA A 33 5.43 6.61 -14.19
CA ALA A 33 6.39 7.70 -14.03
C ALA A 33 5.71 9.01 -13.59
N GLN A 34 4.50 9.31 -14.09
CA GLN A 34 3.72 10.46 -13.64
C GLN A 34 3.26 10.31 -12.18
N LEU A 35 2.78 9.14 -11.78
CA LEU A 35 2.39 8.87 -10.40
C LEU A 35 3.59 8.98 -9.45
N LYS A 36 4.73 8.39 -9.82
CA LYS A 36 5.98 8.51 -9.08
C LYS A 36 6.43 9.96 -8.93
N LYS A 37 6.31 10.76 -9.99
CA LYS A 37 6.60 12.20 -9.95
C LYS A 37 5.69 12.93 -8.95
N VAL A 38 4.39 12.62 -8.94
CA VAL A 38 3.43 13.20 -7.98
C VAL A 38 3.79 12.84 -6.54
N CYS A 39 4.20 11.60 -6.28
CA CYS A 39 4.64 11.17 -4.95
C CYS A 39 5.87 11.97 -4.50
N ASN A 40 6.90 12.03 -5.34
CA ASN A 40 8.15 12.72 -5.02
C ASN A 40 7.99 14.24 -4.90
N GLU A 41 7.14 14.86 -5.72
CA GLU A 41 6.88 16.31 -5.69
C GLU A 41 6.29 16.76 -4.34
N TYR A 42 5.47 15.90 -3.73
CA TYR A 42 4.81 16.20 -2.47
C TYR A 42 5.47 15.55 -1.24
N GLU A 43 6.52 14.75 -1.42
CA GLU A 43 7.23 14.09 -0.31
C GLU A 43 7.69 15.11 0.74
N GLY A 44 7.31 14.87 2.00
CA GLY A 44 7.62 15.73 3.14
C GLY A 44 6.77 17.01 3.26
N SER A 45 5.88 17.28 2.31
CA SER A 45 4.97 18.43 2.38
C SER A 45 3.67 18.09 3.14
N THR A 46 2.85 19.11 3.42
CA THR A 46 1.49 18.91 4.00
C THR A 46 0.53 18.16 3.06
N LYS A 47 0.94 17.93 1.83
CA LYS A 47 0.20 17.20 0.80
C LYS A 47 0.63 15.74 0.68
N ASP A 48 1.73 15.36 1.33
CA ASP A 48 2.25 13.99 1.40
C ASP A 48 1.25 13.09 2.11
N HIS A 49 0.60 12.20 1.38
CA HIS A 49 -0.49 11.36 1.89
C HIS A 49 -0.22 9.89 1.59
N PRO A 50 -0.52 8.96 2.53
CA PRO A 50 -0.25 7.53 2.36
C PRO A 50 -0.75 6.96 1.04
N VAL A 51 -1.97 7.30 0.63
CA VAL A 51 -2.58 6.78 -0.61
C VAL A 51 -1.73 7.02 -1.87
N GLN A 52 -0.91 8.09 -1.94
CA GLN A 52 -0.06 8.32 -3.11
C GLN A 52 0.96 7.19 -3.27
N TRP A 53 1.60 6.86 -2.16
CA TRP A 53 2.63 5.83 -2.07
C TRP A 53 2.03 4.43 -2.12
N GLU A 54 0.90 4.21 -1.45
CA GLU A 54 0.14 2.95 -1.52
C GLU A 54 -0.23 2.64 -2.98
N THR A 55 -0.85 3.58 -3.69
CA THR A 55 -1.18 3.39 -5.11
C THR A 55 0.07 3.18 -5.98
N LEU A 56 1.18 3.88 -5.70
CA LEU A 56 2.42 3.64 -6.45
C LEU A 56 2.94 2.22 -6.23
N ALA A 57 2.86 1.71 -5.01
CA ALA A 57 3.26 0.35 -4.67
C ALA A 57 2.33 -0.69 -5.31
N ASP A 58 1.00 -0.46 -5.33
CA ASP A 58 0.01 -1.35 -5.96
C ASP A 58 0.32 -1.65 -7.44
N PHE A 59 0.92 -0.67 -8.13
CA PHE A 59 1.32 -0.79 -9.55
C PHE A 59 2.81 -1.09 -9.75
N THR A 60 3.54 -1.49 -8.71
CA THR A 60 4.95 -1.87 -8.80
C THR A 60 5.09 -3.38 -8.84
N GLU A 61 5.59 -3.92 -9.95
CA GLU A 61 5.74 -5.38 -10.14
C GLU A 61 6.91 -5.98 -9.35
N ASP A 62 7.98 -5.22 -9.15
CA ASP A 62 9.11 -5.63 -8.33
C ASP A 62 8.70 -5.63 -6.86
N LEU A 63 8.55 -6.82 -6.28
CA LEU A 63 8.05 -7.00 -4.91
C LEU A 63 8.94 -6.32 -3.85
N GLU A 64 10.26 -6.34 -4.00
CA GLU A 64 11.17 -5.71 -3.03
C GLU A 64 11.04 -4.17 -3.07
N LEU A 65 10.92 -3.62 -4.28
CA LEU A 65 10.65 -2.21 -4.49
C LEU A 65 9.26 -1.83 -3.99
N ALA A 66 8.23 -2.64 -4.27
CA ALA A 66 6.87 -2.42 -3.81
C ALA A 66 6.79 -2.38 -2.29
N VAL A 67 7.42 -3.33 -1.60
CA VAL A 67 7.54 -3.34 -0.13
C VAL A 67 8.20 -2.06 0.37
N THR A 68 9.28 -1.61 -0.27
CA THR A 68 9.96 -0.35 0.09
C THR A 68 9.05 0.86 -0.06
N ILE A 69 8.22 0.90 -1.11
CA ILE A 69 7.25 1.98 -1.35
C ILE A 69 6.10 1.91 -0.35
N TYR A 70 5.59 0.72 -0.03
CA TYR A 70 4.58 0.56 1.02
C TYR A 70 5.11 0.93 2.40
N ASP A 71 6.37 0.64 2.73
CA ASP A 71 6.97 1.09 4.00
C ASP A 71 6.96 2.63 4.10
N LYS A 72 7.20 3.34 2.98
CA LYS A 72 6.99 4.79 2.92
C LYS A 72 5.53 5.15 3.16
N ALA A 73 4.59 4.48 2.48
CA ALA A 73 3.16 4.71 2.65
C ALA A 73 2.72 4.52 4.11
N LEU A 74 3.19 3.45 4.74
CA LEU A 74 2.91 3.12 6.14
C LEU A 74 3.42 4.21 7.08
N ALA A 75 4.65 4.70 6.87
CA ALA A 75 5.18 5.80 7.68
C ALA A 75 4.31 7.07 7.59
N LYS A 76 3.73 7.37 6.42
CA LYS A 76 2.78 8.50 6.28
C LYS A 76 1.44 8.20 6.94
N ALA A 77 0.94 6.97 6.86
CA ALA A 77 -0.29 6.55 7.52
C ALA A 77 -0.17 6.64 9.04
N GLU A 78 0.96 6.19 9.61
CA GLU A 78 1.28 6.29 11.03
C GLU A 78 1.37 7.76 11.47
N ALA A 79 2.04 8.62 10.68
CA ALA A 79 2.17 10.05 10.99
C ALA A 79 0.81 10.78 11.07
N ILE A 80 -0.20 10.34 10.32
CA ILE A 80 -1.57 10.87 10.39
C ILE A 80 -2.50 10.04 11.28
N SER A 81 -1.99 9.02 11.96
CA SER A 81 -2.75 8.09 12.81
C SER A 81 -3.94 7.43 12.10
N SER A 82 -3.82 7.13 10.80
CA SER A 82 -4.89 6.47 10.06
C SER A 82 -4.87 4.96 10.27
N ALA A 83 -5.80 4.46 11.07
CA ALA A 83 -5.94 3.03 11.32
C ALA A 83 -6.28 2.25 10.03
N ASP A 84 -7.12 2.80 9.16
CA ASP A 84 -7.50 2.16 7.89
C ASP A 84 -6.27 1.92 7.01
N PHE A 85 -5.50 2.98 6.72
CA PHE A 85 -4.29 2.85 5.89
C PHE A 85 -3.21 2.00 6.56
N CYS A 86 -2.98 2.15 7.87
CA CYS A 86 -1.99 1.31 8.56
C CYS A 86 -2.36 -0.19 8.48
N SER A 87 -3.65 -0.51 8.52
CA SER A 87 -4.13 -1.88 8.46
C SER A 87 -4.04 -2.45 7.03
N SER A 88 -4.50 -1.70 6.01
CA SER A 88 -4.46 -2.14 4.61
C SER A 88 -3.02 -2.31 4.13
N ILE A 89 -2.19 -1.27 4.32
CA ILE A 89 -0.78 -1.28 3.90
C ILE A 89 -0.01 -2.37 4.64
N GLY A 90 -0.24 -2.52 5.95
CA GLY A 90 0.42 -3.56 6.74
C GLY A 90 0.08 -4.97 6.27
N TYR A 91 -1.17 -5.20 5.84
CA TYR A 91 -1.59 -6.47 5.25
C TYR A 91 -0.91 -6.70 3.87
N SER A 92 -0.92 -5.71 2.96
CA SER A 92 -0.27 -5.83 1.65
C SER A 92 1.25 -6.08 1.75
N ILE A 93 1.93 -5.42 2.69
CA ILE A 93 3.36 -5.70 2.94
C ILE A 93 3.54 -7.16 3.39
N ALA A 94 2.64 -7.67 4.23
CA ALA A 94 2.77 -9.03 4.74
C ALA A 94 2.58 -10.09 3.64
N THR A 95 1.59 -9.91 2.76
CA THR A 95 1.35 -10.84 1.64
C THR A 95 2.54 -10.86 0.69
N MET A 96 3.11 -9.70 0.35
CA MET A 96 4.31 -9.63 -0.48
C MET A 96 5.54 -10.26 0.20
N LYS A 97 5.69 -10.09 1.52
CA LYS A 97 6.79 -10.73 2.26
C LYS A 97 6.66 -12.25 2.33
N ILE A 98 5.44 -12.80 2.31
CA ILE A 98 5.25 -14.25 2.17
C ILE A 98 5.76 -14.71 0.80
N GLU A 99 5.43 -14.00 -0.27
CA GLU A 99 5.90 -14.32 -1.64
C GLU A 99 7.42 -14.22 -1.77
N LEU A 100 8.05 -13.33 -1.00
CA LEU A 100 9.50 -13.18 -0.90
C LEU A 100 10.16 -14.17 0.08
N ASP A 101 9.44 -15.17 0.59
CA ASP A 101 9.90 -16.12 1.62
C ASP A 101 10.36 -15.46 2.96
N ASP A 102 10.06 -14.17 3.18
CA ASP A 102 10.30 -13.46 4.44
C ASP A 102 9.13 -13.63 5.42
N ARG A 103 8.95 -14.86 5.89
CA ARG A 103 7.90 -15.20 6.86
C ARG A 103 7.99 -14.38 8.15
N LYS A 104 9.21 -14.10 8.63
CA LYS A 104 9.40 -13.33 9.88
C LYS A 104 8.94 -11.89 9.71
N GLY A 105 9.29 -11.25 8.59
CA GLY A 105 8.82 -9.92 8.27
C GLY A 105 7.32 -9.87 8.01
N ALA A 106 6.74 -10.89 7.37
CA ALA A 106 5.30 -10.99 7.18
C ALA A 106 4.53 -11.03 8.51
N ILE A 107 4.96 -11.86 9.46
CA ILE A 107 4.37 -11.92 10.81
C ILE A 107 4.49 -10.56 11.51
N ALA A 108 5.64 -9.89 11.42
CA ALA A 108 5.84 -8.59 12.04
C ALA A 108 4.91 -7.52 11.43
N SER A 109 4.69 -7.54 10.12
CA SER A 109 3.75 -6.64 9.44
C SER A 109 2.30 -6.91 9.87
N LEU A 110 1.89 -8.18 9.98
CA LEU A 110 0.54 -8.55 10.42
C LEU A 110 0.27 -8.21 11.88
N GLU A 111 1.24 -8.38 12.77
CA GLU A 111 1.14 -7.94 14.18
C GLU A 111 0.86 -6.43 14.26
N LYS A 112 1.59 -5.62 13.48
CA LYS A 112 1.35 -4.18 13.38
C LYS A 112 -0.04 -3.86 12.82
N ALA A 113 -0.42 -4.51 11.71
CA ALA A 113 -1.74 -4.32 11.08
C ALA A 113 -2.89 -4.71 12.02
N LYS A 114 -2.72 -5.78 12.80
CA LYS A 114 -3.69 -6.21 13.83
C LYS A 114 -3.79 -5.19 14.95
N GLY A 115 -2.67 -4.64 15.40
CA GLY A 115 -2.65 -3.57 16.40
C GLY A 115 -3.32 -2.29 15.92
N ALA A 116 -3.15 -1.93 14.65
CA ALA A 116 -3.81 -0.78 14.03
C ALA A 116 -5.32 -0.99 13.84
N SER A 117 -5.75 -2.19 13.44
CA SER A 117 -7.16 -2.48 13.11
C SER A 117 -8.05 -2.74 14.34
N SER A 118 -7.49 -3.18 15.46
CA SER A 118 -8.22 -3.61 16.67
C SER A 118 -9.19 -2.54 17.20
N GLY A 119 -10.48 -2.68 16.85
CA GLY A 119 -11.55 -1.77 17.23
C GLY A 119 -11.56 -0.40 16.53
N LYS A 120 -10.59 -0.13 15.63
CA LYS A 120 -10.38 1.20 15.05
C LYS A 120 -10.86 1.35 13.60
N ILE A 121 -10.98 0.26 12.87
CA ILE A 121 -11.48 0.26 11.48
C ILE A 121 -12.86 -0.39 11.40
N GLU A 122 -13.69 -0.01 10.44
CA GLU A 122 -15.00 -0.63 10.24
C GLU A 122 -14.93 -1.94 9.44
N ASP A 123 -13.90 -2.08 8.59
CA ASP A 123 -13.71 -3.23 7.72
C ASP A 123 -13.50 -4.51 8.54
N LYS A 124 -14.54 -5.35 8.59
CA LYS A 124 -14.52 -6.63 9.30
C LYS A 124 -13.81 -7.71 8.50
N ASN A 125 -13.79 -7.60 7.18
CA ASN A 125 -13.15 -8.59 6.32
C ASN A 125 -11.63 -8.47 6.48
N LEU A 126 -11.09 -7.26 6.35
CA LEU A 126 -9.65 -7.03 6.53
C LEU A 126 -9.17 -7.46 7.92
N LYS A 127 -9.97 -7.24 8.98
CA LYS A 127 -9.65 -7.75 10.32
C LYS A 127 -9.55 -9.27 10.38
N ALA A 128 -10.48 -9.97 9.73
CA ALA A 128 -10.50 -11.42 9.67
C ALA A 128 -9.30 -11.93 8.87
N GLU A 129 -9.03 -11.35 7.70
CA GLU A 129 -7.87 -11.70 6.86
C GLU A 129 -6.54 -11.54 7.60
N ILE A 130 -6.33 -10.41 8.28
CA ILE A 130 -5.13 -10.19 9.11
C ILE A 130 -5.04 -11.23 10.22
N HIS A 131 -6.15 -11.53 10.89
CA HIS A 131 -6.19 -12.47 12.01
C HIS A 131 -5.86 -13.89 11.55
N ASP A 132 -6.52 -14.36 10.50
CA ASP A 132 -6.44 -15.74 10.03
C ASP A 132 -5.06 -16.02 9.43
N LEU A 133 -4.54 -15.09 8.61
CA LEU A 133 -3.19 -15.20 8.06
C LEU A 133 -2.12 -15.19 9.16
N LEU A 134 -2.28 -14.39 10.21
CA LEU A 134 -1.35 -14.38 11.33
C LEU A 134 -1.35 -15.71 12.11
N ILE A 135 -2.52 -16.36 12.25
CA ILE A 135 -2.61 -17.69 12.87
C ILE A 135 -1.91 -18.73 12.01
N GLU A 136 -2.20 -18.74 10.71
CA GLU A 136 -1.58 -19.66 9.75
C GLU A 136 -0.06 -19.57 9.80
N LEU A 137 0.49 -18.36 9.70
CA LEU A 137 1.94 -18.13 9.74
C LEU A 137 2.59 -18.43 11.09
N LYS A 138 1.86 -18.57 12.18
CA LYS A 138 2.43 -18.94 13.50
C LYS A 138 2.26 -20.42 13.84
N SER A 139 1.47 -21.16 13.06
CA SER A 139 1.14 -22.55 13.35
C SER A 139 2.11 -23.56 12.73
N VAL A 140 3.18 -23.09 12.07
CA VAL A 140 4.28 -23.89 11.50
C VAL A 140 5.59 -23.44 12.13
#